data_AF-A0A8C6IKV9-F1
#
_entry.id   AF-A0A8C6IKV9-F1
#
_cell.length_a   1.000
_cell.length_b   1.000
_cell.length_c   1.000
_cell.angle_alpha   90.00
_cell.angle_beta   90.00
_cell.angle_gamma   90.00
#
_symmetry.space_group_name_H-M   'P 1'
#
loop_
_entity.id
_entity.type
_entity.pdbx_description
1 polymer ?
#
loop_
_entity_poly.entity_id
_entity_poly.type
_entity_poly.pdbx_seq_one_letter_code
_entity_poly.pdbx_strand_id
1 'polypeptide(L)'
;MALHMILVMLSLLPLLEAQNPEHVNITIGEPITNETLSWLSDKWFFIGAAVLNPDYRQEIQKTQMVFFNLTPNLINDTMELQEYHTIDDHCVYNSTHLGIQRENGTLSKYVGGVKIFADLIVLKKHGAFMLAFDLKDEKKRGLSLNAKRPDITPELREVFQKAVTHVGMDESEIIFVDWKKDRCGQQEKKQLELGKETKKDPEEGQA
;
A
#
# COMPACT_ATOMS: atom_id res chain seq x y z
N MET A 1 49.40 25.61 9.32
CA MET A 1 48.57 25.74 8.10
C MET A 1 47.98 24.38 7.65
N ALA A 2 48.73 23.27 7.66
CA ALA A 2 48.18 21.96 7.25
C ALA A 2 47.28 21.27 8.30
N LEU A 3 47.55 21.48 9.61
CA LEU A 3 46.85 20.77 10.69
C LEU A 3 45.37 21.21 10.89
N HIS A 4 45.04 22.47 10.60
CA HIS A 4 43.66 22.97 10.74
C HIS A 4 42.74 22.51 9.60
N MET A 5 43.29 22.20 8.41
CA MET A 5 42.50 21.66 7.30
C MET A 5 42.05 20.21 7.55
N ILE A 6 42.83 19.43 8.30
CA ILE A 6 42.50 18.03 8.63
C ILE A 6 41.36 17.97 9.66
N LEU A 7 41.32 18.89 10.63
CA LEU A 7 40.29 18.91 11.68
C LEU A 7 38.89 19.21 11.12
N VAL A 8 38.79 20.11 10.14
CA VAL A 8 37.52 20.48 9.49
C VAL A 8 36.94 19.30 8.69
N MET A 9 37.79 18.55 8.00
CA MET A 9 37.36 17.36 7.25
C MET A 9 36.90 16.23 8.18
N LEU A 10 37.54 16.04 9.34
CA LEU A 10 37.14 15.04 10.33
C LEU A 10 35.82 15.40 11.05
N SER A 11 35.54 16.70 11.26
CA SER A 11 34.27 17.14 11.84
C SER A 11 33.07 17.05 10.87
N LEU A 12 33.32 16.87 9.58
CA LEU A 12 32.28 16.73 8.55
C LEU A 12 31.91 15.27 8.26
N LEU A 13 32.75 14.29 8.64
CA LEU A 13 32.44 12.86 8.50
C LEU A 13 31.12 12.45 9.20
N PRO A 14 30.83 12.89 10.45
CA PRO A 14 29.56 12.55 11.10
C PRO A 14 28.33 13.12 10.39
N LEU A 15 28.48 14.18 9.57
CA LEU A 15 27.39 14.77 8.79
C LEU A 15 27.10 13.97 7.51
N LEU A 16 28.10 13.26 6.98
CA LEU A 16 27.94 12.38 5.81
C LEU A 16 27.32 11.04 6.21
N GLU A 17 27.65 10.53 7.41
CA GLU A 17 27.01 9.33 7.98
C GLU A 17 25.52 9.54 8.31
N ALA A 18 25.05 10.80 8.45
CA ALA A 18 23.63 11.11 8.63
C ALA A 18 22.78 10.95 7.36
N GLN A 19 23.41 10.64 6.21
CA GLN A 19 22.74 10.32 4.95
C GLN A 19 22.84 8.83 4.59
N ASN A 20 22.74 7.94 5.58
CA ASN A 20 22.26 6.59 5.28
C ASN A 20 20.77 6.55 5.63
N PRO A 21 19.87 6.87 4.68
CA PRO A 21 18.46 6.56 4.86
C PRO A 21 18.43 5.07 5.16
N GLU A 22 17.96 4.72 6.36
CA GLU A 22 17.90 3.37 6.90
C GLU A 22 17.84 2.37 5.75
N HIS A 23 18.84 1.49 5.63
CA HIS A 23 18.76 0.41 4.65
C HIS A 23 17.44 -0.31 4.93
N VAL A 24 16.47 -0.11 4.05
CA VAL A 24 15.16 -0.73 4.17
C VAL A 24 15.41 -2.19 3.86
N ASN A 25 15.62 -2.99 4.91
CA ASN A 25 15.60 -4.43 4.79
C ASN A 25 14.17 -4.81 4.47
N ILE A 26 13.88 -4.93 3.17
CA ILE A 26 12.58 -5.37 2.68
C ILE A 26 12.52 -6.88 2.90
N THR A 27 12.06 -7.26 4.08
CA THR A 27 11.79 -8.65 4.39
C THR A 27 10.49 -9.04 3.68
N ILE A 28 10.60 -9.89 2.67
CA ILE A 28 9.46 -10.47 1.97
C ILE A 28 9.10 -11.81 2.63
N GLY A 29 7.80 -12.06 2.80
CA GLY A 29 7.30 -13.31 3.37
C GLY A 29 7.33 -13.37 4.89
N GLU A 30 7.31 -12.22 5.57
CA GLU A 30 7.07 -12.22 7.02
C GLU A 30 5.66 -12.75 7.33
N PRO A 31 5.50 -13.69 8.28
CA PRO A 31 4.20 -14.25 8.60
C PRO A 31 3.18 -13.19 9.06
N ILE A 32 1.93 -13.31 8.58
CA ILE A 32 0.84 -12.41 8.97
C ILE A 32 0.23 -12.85 10.30
N THR A 33 0.50 -12.07 11.35
CA THR A 33 -0.07 -12.26 12.69
C THR A 33 -1.40 -11.54 12.85
N ASN A 34 -2.14 -11.85 13.93
CA ASN A 34 -3.35 -11.11 14.30
C ASN A 34 -3.06 -9.63 14.60
N GLU A 35 -1.86 -9.31 15.10
CA GLU A 35 -1.44 -7.91 15.31
C GLU A 35 -1.28 -7.19 13.97
N THR A 36 -0.68 -7.85 12.96
CA THR A 36 -0.57 -7.31 11.61
C THR A 36 -1.94 -7.04 11.00
N LEU A 37 -2.90 -7.97 11.15
CA LEU A 37 -4.26 -7.79 10.65
C LEU A 37 -5.01 -6.67 11.38
N SER A 38 -4.88 -6.59 12.70
CA SER A 38 -5.44 -5.49 13.49
C SER A 38 -4.90 -4.13 13.04
N TRP A 39 -3.61 -4.04 12.76
CA TRP A 39 -2.98 -2.82 12.25
C TRP A 39 -3.42 -2.45 10.82
N LEU A 40 -3.67 -3.45 9.97
CA LEU A 40 -4.21 -3.28 8.62
C LEU A 40 -5.68 -2.83 8.62
N SER A 41 -6.43 -3.08 9.70
CA SER A 41 -7.86 -2.78 9.80
C SER A 41 -8.14 -1.28 9.87
N ASP A 42 -8.17 -0.60 8.72
CA ASP A 42 -8.35 0.84 8.62
C ASP A 42 -8.63 1.27 7.17
N LYS A 43 -8.75 2.58 6.98
CA LYS A 43 -8.69 3.26 5.69
C LYS A 43 -7.25 3.42 5.21
N TRP A 44 -7.05 3.18 3.92
CA TRP A 44 -5.77 3.28 3.23
C TRP A 44 -5.90 4.00 1.89
N PHE A 45 -4.82 4.65 1.51
CA PHE A 45 -4.69 5.45 0.30
C PHE A 45 -3.63 4.79 -0.58
N PHE A 46 -3.98 4.41 -1.80
CA PHE A 46 -3.01 4.01 -2.80
C PHE A 46 -2.17 5.22 -3.19
N ILE A 47 -0.86 5.14 -3.04
CA ILE A 47 0.06 6.27 -3.27
C ILE A 47 0.73 6.18 -4.64
N GLY A 48 1.01 4.96 -5.08
CA GLY A 48 1.61 4.71 -6.37
C GLY A 48 2.11 3.28 -6.50
N ALA A 49 2.64 2.96 -7.67
CA ALA A 49 3.22 1.66 -7.94
C ALA A 49 4.31 1.75 -9.00
N ALA A 50 5.27 0.82 -8.95
CA ALA A 50 6.10 0.44 -10.09
C ALA A 50 5.65 -0.94 -10.55
N VAL A 51 5.28 -1.08 -11.83
CA VAL A 51 4.78 -2.34 -12.38
C VAL A 51 5.32 -2.55 -13.79
N LEU A 52 5.93 -3.71 -14.04
CA LEU A 52 6.44 -4.07 -15.37
C LEU A 52 5.38 -4.74 -16.25
N ASN A 53 4.33 -5.31 -15.63
CA ASN A 53 3.20 -5.84 -16.37
C ASN A 53 2.45 -4.70 -17.09
N PRO A 54 2.36 -4.72 -18.44
CA PRO A 54 1.77 -3.64 -19.21
C PRO A 54 0.28 -3.45 -18.94
N ASP A 55 -0.46 -4.52 -18.69
CA ASP A 55 -1.90 -4.46 -18.42
C ASP A 55 -2.15 -3.73 -17.09
N TYR A 56 -1.40 -4.09 -16.04
CA TYR A 56 -1.49 -3.40 -14.75
C TYR A 56 -1.02 -1.95 -14.81
N ARG A 57 0.02 -1.68 -15.60
CA ARG A 57 0.51 -0.32 -15.82
C ARG A 57 -0.56 0.56 -16.46
N GLN A 58 -1.24 0.04 -17.48
CA GLN A 58 -2.31 0.76 -18.15
C GLN A 58 -3.48 1.05 -17.22
N GLU A 59 -3.86 0.10 -16.37
CA GLU A 59 -4.94 0.29 -15.38
C GLU A 59 -4.57 1.33 -14.31
N ILE A 60 -3.32 1.31 -13.80
CA ILE A 60 -2.84 2.31 -12.85
C ILE A 60 -2.84 3.71 -13.49
N GLN A 61 -2.46 3.83 -14.76
CA GLN A 61 -2.44 5.12 -15.47
C GLN A 61 -3.83 5.72 -15.70
N LYS A 62 -4.85 4.89 -15.92
CA LYS A 62 -6.25 5.34 -16.03
C LYS A 62 -6.85 5.74 -14.68
N THR A 63 -6.36 5.11 -13.61
CA THR A 63 -6.90 5.31 -12.28
C THR A 63 -6.36 6.61 -11.68
N GLN A 64 -7.25 7.60 -11.50
CA GLN A 64 -6.84 8.91 -10.99
C GLN A 64 -6.48 8.86 -9.50
N MET A 65 -7.21 8.05 -8.72
CA MET A 65 -6.95 7.80 -7.30
C MET A 65 -7.69 6.54 -6.82
N VAL A 66 -7.23 5.92 -5.73
CA VAL A 66 -7.94 4.83 -5.02
C VAL A 66 -7.73 4.93 -3.52
N PHE A 67 -8.81 5.01 -2.74
CA PHE A 67 -8.75 4.65 -1.31
C PHE A 67 -9.57 3.40 -1.06
N PHE A 68 -9.26 2.72 0.03
CA PHE A 68 -9.99 1.53 0.41
C PHE A 68 -10.01 1.33 1.91
N ASN A 69 -11.03 0.63 2.39
CA ASN A 69 -11.12 0.17 3.78
C ASN A 69 -10.84 -1.32 3.83
N LEU A 70 -10.05 -1.73 4.83
CA LEU A 70 -9.76 -3.13 5.12
C LEU A 70 -10.45 -3.52 6.44
N THR A 71 -11.21 -4.61 6.41
CA THR A 71 -11.83 -5.18 7.61
C THR A 71 -11.52 -6.68 7.69
N PRO A 72 -10.57 -7.11 8.56
CA PRO A 72 -10.18 -8.51 8.65
C PRO A 72 -11.24 -9.35 9.38
N ASN A 73 -11.45 -10.57 8.88
CA ASN A 73 -12.13 -11.66 9.57
C ASN A 73 -11.07 -12.68 10.01
N LEU A 74 -10.74 -12.64 11.31
CA LEU A 74 -9.69 -13.46 11.91
C LEU A 74 -10.04 -14.96 12.01
N ILE A 75 -11.31 -15.33 11.87
CA ILE A 75 -11.76 -16.73 11.97
C ILE A 75 -11.52 -17.46 10.66
N ASN A 76 -11.81 -16.80 9.54
CA ASN A 76 -11.78 -17.40 8.21
C ASN A 76 -10.55 -17.01 7.38
N ASP A 77 -9.61 -16.28 7.96
CA ASP A 77 -8.42 -15.74 7.26
C ASP A 77 -8.79 -15.05 5.95
N THR A 78 -9.80 -14.17 6.06
CA THR A 78 -10.25 -13.30 4.98
C THR A 78 -10.25 -11.85 5.44
N MET A 79 -10.30 -10.93 4.49
CA MET A 79 -10.38 -9.50 4.77
C MET A 79 -11.30 -8.84 3.76
N GLU A 80 -12.37 -8.21 4.24
CA GLU A 80 -13.21 -7.39 3.38
C GLU A 80 -12.39 -6.19 2.89
N LEU A 81 -12.45 -5.96 1.59
CA LEU A 81 -11.80 -4.87 0.89
C LEU A 81 -12.89 -4.05 0.20
N GLN A 82 -13.10 -2.82 0.67
CA GLN A 82 -14.03 -1.86 0.09
C GLN A 82 -13.23 -0.79 -0.64
N GLU A 83 -13.26 -0.82 -1.98
CA GLU A 83 -12.46 0.05 -2.84
C GLU A 83 -13.31 1.19 -3.42
N TYR A 84 -12.72 2.38 -3.45
CA TYR A 84 -13.30 3.59 -3.99
C TYR A 84 -12.31 4.18 -4.98
N HIS A 85 -12.66 4.10 -6.26
CA HIS A 85 -11.82 4.55 -7.36
C HIS A 85 -12.39 5.84 -7.95
N THR A 86 -11.54 6.83 -8.22
CA THR A 86 -11.89 7.85 -9.22
C THR A 86 -11.37 7.39 -10.58
N ILE A 87 -12.28 7.15 -11.52
CA ILE A 87 -11.98 6.80 -12.91
C ILE A 87 -12.76 7.77 -13.81
N ASP A 88 -12.07 8.44 -14.72
CA ASP A 88 -12.66 9.41 -15.64
C ASP A 88 -13.58 10.44 -14.94
N ASP A 89 -13.14 11.03 -13.81
CA ASP A 89 -13.91 11.97 -12.98
C ASP A 89 -15.19 11.41 -12.33
N HIS A 90 -15.41 10.10 -12.37
CA HIS A 90 -16.52 9.42 -11.71
C HIS A 90 -16.03 8.55 -10.55
N CYS A 91 -16.84 8.43 -9.50
CA CYS A 91 -16.56 7.49 -8.42
C CYS A 91 -17.11 6.10 -8.75
N VAL A 92 -16.25 5.09 -8.64
CA VAL A 92 -16.61 3.67 -8.78
C VAL A 92 -16.33 2.98 -7.45
N TYR A 93 -17.36 2.37 -6.88
CA TYR A 93 -17.29 1.60 -5.65
C TYR A 93 -17.31 0.09 -5.94
N ASN A 94 -16.44 -0.66 -5.26
CA ASN A 94 -16.44 -2.11 -5.30
C ASN A 94 -16.20 -2.68 -3.89
N SER A 95 -16.80 -3.84 -3.59
CA SER A 95 -16.50 -4.59 -2.37
C SER A 95 -16.20 -6.03 -2.73
N THR A 96 -15.13 -6.56 -2.14
CA THR A 96 -14.64 -7.92 -2.37
C THR A 96 -13.97 -8.45 -1.12
N HIS A 97 -13.50 -9.69 -1.18
CA HIS A 97 -12.75 -10.32 -0.11
C HIS A 97 -11.35 -10.68 -0.57
N LEU A 98 -10.37 -10.36 0.26
CA LEU A 98 -9.02 -10.84 0.17
C LEU A 98 -8.89 -12.14 0.97
N GLY A 99 -8.20 -13.13 0.42
CA GLY A 99 -7.75 -14.29 1.18
C GLY A 99 -6.38 -14.02 1.80
N ILE A 100 -6.15 -14.51 3.02
CA ILE A 100 -4.90 -14.33 3.77
C ILE A 100 -4.16 -15.68 3.83
N GLN A 101 -2.88 -15.71 3.48
CA GLN A 101 -2.01 -16.87 3.67
C GLN A 101 -0.95 -16.50 4.72
N ARG A 102 -1.26 -16.79 5.98
CA ARG A 102 -0.48 -16.29 7.13
C ARG A 102 0.98 -16.68 7.07
N GLU A 103 1.27 -17.96 6.94
CA GLU A 103 2.64 -18.49 6.95
C GLU A 103 3.49 -17.96 5.79
N ASN A 104 2.87 -17.66 4.65
CA ASN A 104 3.57 -17.17 3.48
C ASN A 104 3.74 -15.64 3.48
N GLY A 105 3.06 -14.92 4.36
CA GLY A 105 3.06 -13.46 4.33
C GLY A 105 2.31 -12.85 3.16
N THR A 106 1.35 -13.57 2.54
CA THR A 106 0.69 -13.12 1.30
C THR A 106 -0.80 -12.82 1.47
N LEU A 107 -1.27 -11.85 0.70
CA LEU A 107 -2.68 -11.58 0.44
C LEU A 107 -3.05 -12.08 -0.96
N SER A 108 -4.32 -12.41 -1.18
CA SER A 108 -4.81 -12.90 -2.48
C SER A 108 -6.15 -12.29 -2.85
N LYS A 109 -6.37 -12.04 -4.15
CA LYS A 109 -7.61 -11.48 -4.71
C LYS A 109 -7.98 -12.25 -5.97
N TYR A 110 -9.28 -12.35 -6.28
CA TYR A 110 -9.72 -12.82 -7.59
C TYR A 110 -9.89 -11.64 -8.54
N VAL A 111 -9.25 -11.70 -9.70
CA VAL A 111 -9.37 -10.72 -10.79
C VAL A 111 -9.66 -11.50 -12.08
N GLY A 112 -10.81 -11.23 -12.72
CA GLY A 112 -11.21 -11.94 -13.94
C GLY A 112 -11.31 -13.47 -13.78
N GLY A 113 -11.65 -13.96 -12.58
CA GLY A 113 -11.68 -15.39 -12.25
C GLY A 113 -10.33 -16.02 -11.91
N VAL A 114 -9.23 -15.27 -12.02
CA VAL A 114 -7.88 -15.73 -11.67
C VAL A 114 -7.52 -15.24 -10.27
N LYS A 115 -7.02 -16.14 -9.41
CA LYS A 115 -6.48 -15.77 -8.10
C LYS A 115 -5.06 -15.24 -8.25
N ILE A 116 -4.87 -13.99 -7.88
CA ILE A 116 -3.56 -13.33 -7.81
C ILE A 116 -3.09 -13.26 -6.36
N PHE A 117 -1.77 -13.29 -6.16
CA PHE A 117 -1.13 -13.21 -4.84
C PHE A 117 -0.21 -12.01 -4.79
N ALA A 118 -0.09 -11.41 -3.60
CA ALA A 118 0.87 -10.36 -3.34
C ALA A 118 1.51 -10.55 -1.96
N ASP A 119 2.83 -10.42 -1.88
CA ASP A 119 3.55 -10.42 -0.62
C ASP A 119 3.30 -9.10 0.12
N LEU A 120 2.96 -9.19 1.41
CA LEU A 120 2.75 -8.02 2.26
C LEU A 120 4.08 -7.59 2.88
N ILE A 121 4.43 -6.31 2.70
CA ILE A 121 5.60 -5.70 3.35
C ILE A 121 5.10 -4.55 4.22
N VAL A 122 5.23 -4.68 5.53
CA VAL A 122 4.69 -3.71 6.49
C VAL A 122 5.71 -2.63 6.84
N LEU A 123 5.33 -1.36 6.74
CA LEU A 123 6.16 -0.20 7.10
C LEU A 123 5.51 0.59 8.25
N LYS A 124 5.32 -0.06 9.42
CA LYS A 124 4.56 0.52 10.55
C LYS A 124 5.02 1.92 10.95
N LYS A 125 6.35 2.16 10.98
CA LYS A 125 6.97 3.46 11.31
C LYS A 125 6.46 4.60 10.42
N HIS A 126 6.18 4.31 9.16
CA HIS A 126 5.71 5.28 8.17
C HIS A 126 4.18 5.30 8.03
N GLY A 127 3.45 4.46 8.76
CA GLY A 127 2.01 4.30 8.55
C GLY A 127 1.69 3.86 7.12
N ALA A 128 2.50 2.94 6.58
CA ALA A 128 2.41 2.49 5.19
C ALA A 128 2.66 0.99 5.08
N PHE A 129 2.26 0.40 3.96
CA PHE A 129 2.65 -0.94 3.57
C PHE A 129 2.82 -1.02 2.05
N MET A 130 3.56 -2.02 1.60
CA MET A 130 3.72 -2.33 0.19
C MET A 130 3.13 -3.69 -0.12
N LEU A 131 2.71 -3.87 -1.37
CA LEU A 131 2.33 -5.17 -1.92
C LEU A 131 3.27 -5.48 -3.08
N ALA A 132 3.95 -6.62 -3.00
CA ALA A 132 4.83 -7.07 -4.07
C ALA A 132 4.13 -8.14 -4.91
N PHE A 133 4.16 -7.98 -6.22
CA PHE A 133 3.48 -8.84 -7.19
C PHE A 133 4.52 -9.52 -8.07
N ASP A 134 4.31 -10.81 -8.34
CA ASP A 134 5.05 -11.56 -9.36
C ASP A 134 6.58 -11.37 -9.31
N LEU A 135 7.18 -11.24 -8.12
CA LEU A 135 8.60 -10.86 -7.98
C LEU A 135 9.56 -11.82 -8.70
N LYS A 136 9.17 -13.09 -8.85
CA LYS A 136 9.97 -14.11 -9.57
C LYS A 136 9.94 -13.93 -11.10
N ASP A 137 8.94 -13.26 -11.65
CA ASP A 137 8.83 -12.97 -13.07
C ASP A 137 9.38 -11.56 -13.34
N GLU A 138 10.63 -11.50 -13.83
CA GLU A 138 11.32 -10.25 -14.17
C GLU A 138 10.56 -9.37 -15.16
N LYS A 139 9.60 -9.91 -15.92
CA LYS A 139 8.81 -9.14 -16.90
C LYS A 139 7.47 -8.67 -16.37
N LYS A 140 7.05 -9.15 -15.20
CA LYS A 140 5.72 -8.87 -14.64
C LYS A 140 5.73 -8.34 -13.21
N ARG A 141 6.90 -8.37 -12.55
CA ARG A 141 7.02 -7.90 -11.17
C ARG A 141 6.47 -6.50 -10.98
N GLY A 142 5.97 -6.28 -9.79
CA GLY A 142 5.42 -5.00 -9.39
C GLY A 142 5.52 -4.78 -7.89
N LEU A 143 5.46 -3.52 -7.50
CA LEU A 143 5.43 -3.09 -6.13
C LEU A 143 4.47 -1.91 -6.03
N SER A 144 3.47 -2.00 -5.16
CA SER A 144 2.59 -0.87 -4.84
C SER A 144 2.87 -0.33 -3.45
N LEU A 145 2.59 0.95 -3.25
CA LEU A 145 2.68 1.64 -1.97
C LEU A 145 1.30 2.12 -1.53
N ASN A 146 0.95 1.83 -0.29
CA ASN A 146 -0.28 2.27 0.35
C ASN A 146 0.04 2.93 1.70
N ALA A 147 -0.65 4.01 2.04
CA ALA A 147 -0.40 4.76 3.27
C ALA A 147 -1.69 5.21 3.97
N LYS A 148 -1.61 5.54 5.26
CA LYS A 148 -2.74 6.06 6.06
C LYS A 148 -3.19 7.47 5.63
N ARG A 149 -2.35 8.19 4.89
CA ARG A 149 -2.62 9.55 4.40
C ARG A 149 -2.30 9.62 2.91
N PRO A 150 -3.02 10.45 2.14
CA PRO A 150 -2.79 10.62 0.71
C PRO A 150 -1.47 11.35 0.40
N ASP A 151 -0.95 12.15 1.33
CA ASP A 151 0.31 12.89 1.17
C ASP A 151 1.51 12.01 1.53
N ILE A 152 2.44 11.86 0.58
CA ILE A 152 3.68 11.10 0.78
C ILE A 152 4.79 12.00 1.36
N THR A 153 5.40 11.59 2.47
CA THR A 153 6.57 12.28 3.02
C THR A 153 7.81 12.02 2.14
N PRO A 154 8.80 12.93 2.13
CA PRO A 154 10.06 12.70 1.41
C PRO A 154 10.76 11.40 1.83
N GLU A 155 10.73 11.08 3.12
CA GLU A 155 11.30 9.85 3.68
C GLU A 155 10.59 8.60 3.14
N LEU A 156 9.25 8.56 3.16
CA LEU A 156 8.50 7.42 2.64
C LEU A 156 8.67 7.25 1.12
N ARG A 157 8.81 8.38 0.39
CA ARG A 157 9.12 8.36 -1.04
C ARG A 157 10.46 7.69 -1.31
N GLU A 158 11.49 8.07 -0.58
CA GLU A 158 12.83 7.49 -0.72
C GLU A 158 12.84 5.99 -0.36
N VAL A 159 12.15 5.62 0.74
CA VAL A 159 11.95 4.20 1.13
C VAL A 159 11.34 3.41 -0.02
N PHE A 160 10.33 3.94 -0.70
CA PHE A 160 9.68 3.27 -1.81
C PHE A 160 10.57 3.19 -3.06
N GLN A 161 11.30 4.25 -3.40
CA GLN A 161 12.26 4.25 -4.53
C GLN A 161 13.36 3.20 -4.33
N LYS A 162 13.94 3.14 -3.13
CA LYS A 162 14.90 2.10 -2.75
C LYS A 162 14.29 0.71 -2.83
N ALA A 163 13.01 0.57 -2.46
CA ALA A 163 12.32 -0.71 -2.57
C ALA A 163 12.14 -1.19 -4.00
N VAL A 164 11.77 -0.28 -4.90
CA VAL A 164 11.63 -0.55 -6.33
C VAL A 164 12.96 -0.99 -6.94
N THR A 165 14.05 -0.29 -6.63
CA THR A 165 15.39 -0.67 -7.11
C THR A 165 15.89 -1.98 -6.50
N HIS A 166 15.61 -2.23 -5.22
CA HIS A 166 15.97 -3.48 -4.54
C HIS A 166 15.34 -4.71 -5.21
N VAL A 167 14.09 -4.60 -5.68
CA VAL A 167 13.41 -5.68 -6.41
C VAL A 167 13.73 -5.69 -7.91
N GLY A 168 14.74 -4.93 -8.35
CA GLY A 168 15.27 -4.97 -9.72
C GLY A 168 14.42 -4.22 -10.75
N MET A 169 13.66 -3.20 -10.32
CA MET A 169 12.95 -2.28 -11.22
C MET A 169 13.61 -0.90 -11.19
N ASP A 170 13.47 -0.12 -12.26
CA ASP A 170 13.97 1.25 -12.32
C ASP A 170 12.99 2.23 -11.64
N GLU A 171 13.51 3.29 -11.02
CA GLU A 171 12.66 4.30 -10.38
C GLU A 171 11.74 5.03 -11.37
N SER A 172 12.12 5.13 -12.64
CA SER A 172 11.29 5.73 -13.69
C SER A 172 10.02 4.93 -14.00
N GLU A 173 9.93 3.68 -13.52
CA GLU A 173 8.71 2.88 -13.62
C GLU A 173 7.66 3.25 -12.57
N ILE A 174 8.03 4.11 -11.61
CA ILE A 174 7.12 4.53 -10.55
C ILE A 174 6.09 5.53 -11.10
N ILE A 175 4.82 5.20 -10.89
CA ILE A 175 3.67 6.07 -11.14
C ILE A 175 3.05 6.43 -9.80
N PHE A 176 3.10 7.71 -9.44
CA PHE A 176 2.38 8.25 -8.28
C PHE A 176 1.00 8.76 -8.70
N VAL A 177 -0.01 8.55 -7.86
CA VAL A 177 -1.35 9.08 -8.11
C VAL A 177 -1.50 10.53 -7.63
N ASP A 178 -2.42 11.26 -8.24
CA ASP A 178 -2.75 12.64 -7.87
C ASP A 178 -4.08 12.70 -7.09
N TRP A 179 -3.95 12.73 -5.76
CA TRP A 179 -5.08 12.76 -4.82
C TRP A 179 -5.96 14.01 -4.90
N LYS A 180 -5.54 15.07 -5.61
CA LYS A 180 -6.38 16.27 -5.82
C LYS A 180 -7.61 15.99 -6.69
N LYS A 181 -7.68 14.82 -7.32
CA LYS A 181 -8.78 14.39 -8.20
C LYS A 181 -9.82 13.52 -7.49
N ASP A 182 -9.97 13.62 -6.17
CA ASP A 182 -11.00 12.86 -5.46
C ASP A 182 -12.42 13.23 -5.90
N ARG A 183 -13.21 12.18 -6.16
CA ARG A 183 -14.65 12.24 -6.46
C ARG A 183 -15.47 11.30 -5.59
N CYS A 184 -14.84 10.57 -4.68
CA CYS A 184 -15.47 9.48 -3.93
C CYS A 184 -15.88 9.83 -2.49
N GLY A 185 -15.51 11.00 -1.96
CA GLY A 185 -15.88 11.41 -0.60
C GLY A 185 -17.39 11.40 -0.28
N GLN A 186 -18.27 11.65 -1.27
CA GLN A 186 -19.73 11.52 -1.06
C GLN A 186 -20.19 10.06 -1.04
N GLN A 187 -19.61 9.21 -1.88
CA GLN A 187 -19.97 7.79 -1.95
C GLN A 187 -19.56 7.06 -0.67
N GLU A 188 -18.40 7.37 -0.11
CA GLU A 188 -17.95 6.85 1.19
C GLU A 188 -18.95 7.17 2.31
N LYS A 189 -19.42 8.41 2.39
CA LYS A 189 -20.41 8.82 3.40
C LYS A 189 -21.68 7.99 3.32
N LYS A 190 -22.21 7.76 2.11
CA LYS A 190 -23.39 6.93 1.90
C LYS A 190 -23.17 5.49 2.39
N GLN A 191 -22.03 4.88 2.06
CA GLN A 191 -21.73 3.51 2.50
C GLN A 191 -21.59 3.41 4.04
N LEU A 192 -20.99 4.42 4.68
CA LEU A 192 -20.89 4.50 6.14
C LEU A 192 -22.26 4.66 6.81
N GLU A 193 -23.21 5.36 6.19
CA GLU A 193 -24.58 5.52 6.68
C GLU A 193 -25.37 4.20 6.54
N LEU A 194 -25.35 3.60 5.35
CA LEU A 194 -25.96 2.27 5.08
C LEU A 194 -25.46 1.23 6.09
N GLY A 195 -24.15 1.15 6.32
CA GLY A 195 -23.57 0.21 7.28
C GLY A 195 -23.98 0.46 8.74
N LYS A 196 -24.41 1.67 9.10
CA LYS A 196 -24.97 1.97 10.44
C LYS A 196 -26.44 1.58 10.54
N GLU A 197 -27.21 1.77 9.48
CA GLU A 197 -28.63 1.38 9.43
C GLU A 197 -28.79 -0.14 9.51
N THR A 198 -28.02 -0.89 8.70
CA THR A 198 -28.03 -2.37 8.73
C THR A 198 -27.60 -2.97 10.07
N LYS A 199 -26.84 -2.22 10.89
CA LYS A 199 -26.44 -2.63 12.24
C LYS A 199 -27.46 -2.29 13.32
N LYS A 200 -28.43 -1.41 13.04
CA LYS A 200 -29.54 -1.09 13.95
C LYS A 200 -30.73 -2.03 13.76
N ASP A 201 -30.98 -2.48 12.53
CA ASP A 201 -32.06 -3.41 12.19
C ASP A 201 -31.93 -4.88 12.69
N PRO A 202 -30.81 -5.40 13.24
CA PRO A 202 -30.79 -6.75 13.80
C PRO A 202 -31.51 -6.88 15.16
N GLU A 203 -31.76 -5.79 15.88
CA GLU A 203 -32.31 -5.84 17.25
C GLU A 203 -33.85 -5.73 17.34
N GLU A 204 -34.56 -5.38 16.27
CA GLU A 204 -36.03 -5.25 16.31
C GLU A 204 -36.81 -6.50 15.83
N GLY A 205 -36.11 -7.59 15.53
CA GLY A 205 -36.70 -8.84 15.00
C GLY A 205 -36.89 -10.00 15.98
N GLN A 206 -36.59 -9.83 17.27
CA GLN A 206 -36.83 -10.86 18.30
C GLN A 206 -37.45 -10.23 19.56
N ALA A 207 -38.78 -10.04 19.53
CA ALA A 207 -39.61 -9.86 20.71
C ALA A 207 -40.85 -10.76 20.60
#